data_AF-A0A2M7PIV9-F1
#
_entry.id   AF-A0A2M7PIV9-F1
#
_cell.length_a   1.000
_cell.length_b   1.000
_cell.length_c   1.000
_cell.angle_alpha   90.00
_cell.angle_beta   90.00
_cell.angle_gamma   90.00
#
_symmetry.space_group_name_H-M   'P 1'
#
loop_
_entity.id
_entity.type
_entity.pdbx_description
1 polymer ?
#
loop_
_entity_poly.entity_id
_entity_poly.type
_entity_poly.pdbx_seq_one_letter_code
_entity_poly.pdbx_strand_id
1 'polypeptide(L)'
;MKKRQGLSISWLYRRSAAPKAGFTLFELLIAIAIIGILSSIAVPVYMQYLDRAKVVVSISDLKAMVNELEVFKLEKDRLPVTLLEIGWVRNDPWGNPYQYLNFSTVKGKGNMRKDRFLVPINSDYDLYSMGKDGQSNPPLTVKVSQDDIIVANDGSYIGLAASF
;
A
#
# COMPACT_ATOMS: atom_id res chain seq x y z
N MET A 1 -70.40 -67.89 -13.91
CA MET A 1 -69.95 -66.55 -14.37
C MET A 1 -68.49 -66.35 -14.00
N LYS A 2 -67.63 -66.05 -14.98
CA LYS A 2 -66.17 -65.91 -14.88
C LYS A 2 -65.82 -64.45 -15.22
N LYS A 3 -65.21 -63.69 -14.29
CA LYS A 3 -64.55 -62.40 -14.53
C LYS A 3 -63.24 -62.41 -13.75
N ARG A 4 -62.15 -62.81 -14.41
CA ARG A 4 -61.13 -61.99 -15.10
C ARG A 4 -60.11 -61.41 -14.12
N GLN A 5 -58.90 -61.88 -14.34
CA GLN A 5 -57.67 -61.63 -13.60
C GLN A 5 -57.20 -60.18 -13.76
N GLY A 6 -56.68 -59.59 -12.68
CA GLY A 6 -55.84 -58.40 -12.72
C GLY A 6 -54.46 -58.75 -12.17
N LEU A 7 -53.51 -59.04 -13.06
CA LEU A 7 -52.09 -59.16 -12.73
C LEU A 7 -51.53 -57.75 -12.56
N SER A 8 -51.27 -57.34 -11.31
CA SER A 8 -50.53 -56.10 -11.03
C SER A 8 -49.03 -56.39 -11.09
N ILE A 9 -48.40 -55.98 -12.18
CA ILE A 9 -46.95 -56.03 -12.38
C ILE A 9 -46.35 -54.80 -11.68
N SER A 10 -46.02 -54.94 -10.40
CA SER A 10 -45.26 -53.92 -9.66
C SER A 10 -43.78 -54.28 -9.63
N TRP A 11 -43.11 -54.18 -10.79
CA TRP A 11 -41.64 -54.04 -10.85
C TRP A 11 -41.26 -52.68 -10.28
N LEU A 12 -41.23 -52.53 -8.96
CA LEU A 12 -40.65 -51.35 -8.34
C LEU A 12 -39.13 -51.54 -8.24
N TYR A 13 -38.48 -50.95 -9.24
CA TYR A 13 -37.09 -50.52 -9.24
C TYR A 13 -36.64 -50.16 -7.82
N ARG A 14 -35.85 -51.04 -7.19
CA ARG A 14 -35.13 -50.72 -5.98
C ARG A 14 -34.05 -49.71 -6.39
N ARG A 15 -34.36 -48.42 -6.29
CA ARG A 15 -33.35 -47.35 -6.41
C ARG A 15 -32.31 -47.61 -5.32
N SER A 16 -31.19 -48.22 -5.69
CA SER A 16 -29.99 -48.24 -4.88
C SER A 16 -29.59 -46.78 -4.67
N ALA A 17 -29.88 -46.23 -3.49
CA ALA A 17 -29.31 -44.94 -3.11
C ALA A 17 -27.79 -45.11 -3.14
N ALA A 18 -27.13 -44.46 -4.09
CA ALA A 18 -25.67 -44.41 -4.10
C ALA A 18 -25.21 -43.88 -2.73
N PRO A 19 -24.22 -44.53 -2.08
CA PRO A 19 -23.71 -44.03 -0.81
C PRO A 19 -23.26 -42.57 -1.01
N LYS A 20 -23.73 -41.68 -0.13
CA LYS A 20 -23.22 -40.30 -0.09
C LYS A 20 -21.75 -40.38 0.31
N ALA A 21 -20.85 -40.12 -0.62
CA ALA A 21 -19.43 -39.95 -0.32
C ALA A 21 -19.28 -38.69 0.54
N GLY A 22 -18.90 -38.85 1.81
CA GLY A 22 -18.55 -37.76 2.71
C GLY A 22 -17.04 -37.54 2.73
N PHE A 23 -16.61 -36.30 3.01
CA PHE A 23 -15.21 -35.97 3.23
C PHE A 23 -14.66 -36.72 4.44
N THR A 24 -13.46 -37.27 4.31
CA THR A 24 -12.74 -37.88 5.44
C THR A 24 -12.01 -36.82 6.25
N LEU A 25 -11.79 -37.09 7.54
CA LEU A 25 -10.93 -36.25 8.38
C LEU A 25 -9.51 -36.15 7.82
N PHE A 26 -9.02 -37.23 7.21
CA PHE A 26 -7.68 -37.28 6.65
C PHE A 26 -7.51 -36.37 5.42
N GLU A 27 -8.51 -36.31 4.54
CA GLU A 27 -8.52 -35.37 3.41
C GLU A 27 -8.49 -33.92 3.88
N LEU A 28 -9.26 -33.59 4.92
CA LEU A 28 -9.21 -32.24 5.50
C LEU A 28 -7.85 -31.91 6.09
N LEU A 29 -7.23 -32.86 6.82
CA LEU A 29 -5.90 -32.68 7.41
C LEU A 29 -4.81 -32.45 6.35
N ILE A 30 -4.84 -33.20 5.25
CA ILE A 30 -3.90 -32.99 4.14
C ILE A 30 -4.17 -31.63 3.46
N ALA A 31 -5.43 -31.28 3.23
CA ALA A 31 -5.78 -30.01 2.59
C ALA A 31 -5.27 -28.80 3.39
N ILE A 32 -5.50 -28.77 4.71
CA ILE A 32 -5.01 -27.68 5.56
C ILE A 32 -3.47 -27.67 5.66
N ALA A 33 -2.82 -28.84 5.64
CA ALA A 33 -1.36 -28.93 5.63
C ALA A 33 -0.77 -28.30 4.37
N ILE A 34 -1.33 -28.60 3.20
CA ILE A 34 -0.91 -28.00 1.93
C ILE A 34 -1.18 -26.49 1.91
N ILE A 35 -2.37 -26.05 2.34
CA ILE A 35 -2.72 -24.63 2.43
C ILE A 35 -1.76 -23.90 3.38
N GLY A 36 -1.41 -24.50 4.51
CA GLY A 36 -0.46 -23.93 5.48
C GLY A 36 0.92 -23.70 4.87
N ILE A 37 1.45 -24.71 4.16
CA ILE A 37 2.74 -24.62 3.47
C ILE A 37 2.71 -23.52 2.41
N LEU A 38 1.69 -23.51 1.54
CA LEU A 38 1.57 -22.49 0.49
C LEU A 38 1.41 -21.08 1.05
N SER A 39 0.57 -20.92 2.07
CA SER A 39 0.29 -19.62 2.70
C SER A 39 1.52 -19.02 3.36
N SER A 40 2.40 -19.86 3.93
CA SER A 40 3.65 -19.40 4.56
C SER A 40 4.59 -18.64 3.61
N ILE A 41 4.53 -18.96 2.31
CA ILE A 41 5.32 -18.30 1.26
C ILE A 41 4.49 -17.21 0.57
N ALA A 42 3.22 -17.50 0.26
CA ALA A 42 2.38 -16.61 -0.52
C ALA A 42 2.09 -15.29 0.19
N VAL A 43 1.80 -15.32 1.50
CA VAL A 43 1.44 -14.12 2.27
C VAL A 43 2.59 -13.09 2.32
N PRO A 44 3.82 -13.42 2.76
CA PRO A 44 4.90 -12.42 2.81
C PRO A 44 5.26 -11.86 1.43
N VAL A 45 5.23 -12.70 0.38
CA VAL A 45 5.49 -12.25 -1.00
C VAL A 45 4.41 -11.27 -1.46
N TYR A 46 3.14 -11.56 -1.19
CA TYR A 46 2.05 -10.67 -1.52
C TYR A 46 2.14 -9.32 -0.79
N MET A 47 2.51 -9.33 0.49
CA MET A 47 2.71 -8.09 1.26
C MET A 47 3.84 -7.23 0.70
N GLN A 48 4.97 -7.84 0.30
CA GLN A 48 6.06 -7.10 -0.35
C GLN A 48 5.64 -6.47 -1.68
N TYR A 49 4.80 -7.17 -2.46
CA TYR A 49 4.25 -6.64 -3.70
C TYR A 49 3.35 -5.42 -3.43
N LEU A 50 2.46 -5.50 -2.44
CA LEU A 50 1.62 -4.38 -2.04
C LEU A 50 2.46 -3.19 -1.57
N ASP A 51 3.50 -3.40 -0.78
CA ASP A 51 4.39 -2.33 -0.31
C ASP A 51 5.07 -1.61 -1.49
N ARG A 52 5.55 -2.35 -2.50
CA ARG A 52 6.12 -1.72 -3.72
C ARG A 52 5.08 -0.92 -4.50
N ALA A 53 3.85 -1.43 -4.61
CA ALA A 53 2.77 -0.71 -5.27
C ALA A 53 2.45 0.60 -4.54
N LYS A 54 2.44 0.58 -3.19
CA LYS A 54 2.25 1.76 -2.35
C LYS A 54 3.34 2.81 -2.56
N VAL A 55 4.62 2.40 -2.68
CA VAL A 55 5.71 3.33 -3.03
C VAL A 55 5.45 4.01 -4.36
N VAL A 56 5.03 3.27 -5.39
CA VAL A 56 4.72 3.85 -6.71
C VAL A 56 3.57 4.86 -6.65
N VAL A 57 2.51 4.55 -5.90
CA VAL A 57 1.38 5.48 -5.69
C VAL A 57 1.87 6.74 -4.98
N SER A 58 2.67 6.59 -3.92
CA SER A 58 3.21 7.75 -3.18
C SER A 58 4.10 8.64 -4.06
N ILE A 59 4.96 8.06 -4.89
CA ILE A 59 5.75 8.82 -5.89
C ILE A 59 4.84 9.59 -6.85
N SER A 60 3.72 9.00 -7.28
CA SER A 60 2.76 9.68 -8.15
C SER A 60 2.06 10.84 -7.46
N ASP A 61 1.65 10.66 -6.20
CA ASP A 61 1.05 11.71 -5.38
C ASP A 61 2.02 12.89 -5.17
N LEU A 62 3.27 12.58 -4.82
CA LEU A 62 4.32 13.61 -4.64
C LEU A 62 4.58 14.39 -5.93
N LYS A 63 4.61 13.72 -7.10
CA LYS A 63 4.72 14.40 -8.40
C LYS A 63 3.57 15.36 -8.66
N ALA A 64 2.34 14.96 -8.34
CA ALA A 64 1.18 15.82 -8.48
C ALA A 64 1.27 17.04 -7.55
N MET A 65 1.64 16.83 -6.29
CA MET A 65 1.86 17.91 -5.32
C MET A 65 2.96 18.89 -5.78
N VAL A 66 4.09 18.41 -6.29
CA VAL A 66 5.16 19.28 -6.80
C VAL A 66 4.64 20.21 -7.89
N ASN A 67 3.87 19.68 -8.86
CA ASN A 67 3.28 20.50 -9.92
C ASN A 67 2.31 21.55 -9.37
N GLU A 68 1.45 21.16 -8.41
CA GLU A 68 0.49 22.08 -7.79
C GLU A 68 1.19 23.17 -6.96
N LEU A 69 2.26 22.83 -6.24
CA LEU A 69 3.09 23.78 -5.52
C LEU A 69 3.77 24.79 -6.46
N GLU A 70 4.25 24.33 -7.61
CA GLU A 70 4.84 25.20 -8.62
C GLU A 70 3.81 26.16 -9.23
N VAL A 71 2.63 25.66 -9.61
CA VAL A 71 1.52 26.49 -10.09
C VAL A 71 1.12 27.52 -9.03
N PHE A 72 0.97 27.10 -7.77
CA PHE A 72 0.63 28.01 -6.68
C PHE A 72 1.68 29.11 -6.50
N LYS A 73 2.97 28.75 -6.56
CA LYS A 73 4.08 29.71 -6.46
C LYS A 73 4.03 30.73 -7.59
N LEU A 74 3.76 30.30 -8.83
CA LEU A 74 3.64 31.19 -9.98
C LEU A 74 2.44 32.15 -9.87
N GLU A 75 1.31 31.69 -9.33
CA GLU A 75 0.11 32.52 -9.21
C GLU A 75 0.11 33.48 -8.02
N LYS A 76 0.70 33.07 -6.89
CA LYS A 76 0.64 33.80 -5.61
C LYS A 76 1.95 34.46 -5.22
N ASP A 77 3.00 34.27 -6.02
CA ASP A 77 4.37 34.73 -5.76
C ASP A 77 4.90 34.29 -4.38
N ARG A 78 4.37 33.18 -3.87
CA ARG A 78 4.79 32.55 -2.60
C ARG A 78 4.45 31.07 -2.61
N LEU A 79 5.16 30.30 -1.81
CA LEU A 79 4.76 28.93 -1.49
C LEU A 79 3.60 28.92 -0.48
N PRO A 80 2.76 27.87 -0.48
CA PRO A 80 1.73 27.71 0.53
C PRO A 80 2.38 27.46 1.91
N VAL A 81 1.65 27.80 2.98
CA VAL A 81 2.09 27.49 4.35
C VAL A 81 1.81 26.03 4.67
N THR A 82 0.74 25.47 4.11
CA THR A 82 0.33 24.07 4.31
C THR A 82 -0.19 23.45 3.02
N LEU A 83 -0.18 22.11 2.92
CA LEU A 83 -0.74 21.37 1.78
C LEU A 83 -2.24 21.58 1.59
N LEU A 84 -2.96 22.07 2.61
CA LEU A 84 -4.39 22.38 2.50
C LEU A 84 -4.66 23.53 1.53
N GLU A 85 -3.72 24.46 1.35
CA GLU A 85 -3.87 25.60 0.42
C GLU A 85 -3.88 25.17 -1.06
N ILE A 86 -3.26 24.03 -1.38
CA ILE A 86 -3.34 23.39 -2.71
C ILE A 86 -4.43 22.31 -2.77
N GLY A 87 -5.25 22.15 -1.71
CA GLY A 87 -6.35 21.19 -1.67
C GLY A 87 -5.95 19.75 -1.37
N TRP A 88 -4.71 19.49 -0.93
CA TRP A 88 -4.27 18.15 -0.54
C TRP A 88 -4.70 17.81 0.90
N VAL A 89 -5.59 16.82 1.01
CA VAL A 89 -6.15 16.33 2.28
C VAL A 89 -5.96 14.82 2.48
N ARG A 90 -5.49 14.11 1.45
CA ARG A 90 -5.33 12.65 1.51
C ARG A 90 -4.03 12.25 2.21
N ASN A 91 -4.09 11.15 2.94
CA ASN A 91 -2.91 10.50 3.50
C ASN A 91 -2.17 9.70 2.43
N ASP A 92 -0.93 9.34 2.74
CA ASP A 92 -0.14 8.41 1.94
C ASP A 92 -0.74 6.98 1.94
N PRO A 93 -0.24 6.08 1.09
CA PRO A 93 -0.79 4.73 0.97
C PRO A 93 -0.62 3.81 2.21
N TRP A 94 0.14 4.24 3.22
CA TRP A 94 0.24 3.57 4.51
C TRP A 94 -0.68 4.19 5.57
N GLY A 95 -1.34 5.30 5.24
CA GLY A 95 -2.29 6.00 6.11
C GLY A 95 -1.66 7.13 6.91
N ASN A 96 -0.38 7.44 6.67
CA ASN A 96 0.32 8.55 7.33
C ASN A 96 0.08 9.86 6.56
N PRO A 97 0.02 11.02 7.22
CA PRO A 97 -0.08 12.29 6.51
C PRO A 97 1.23 12.59 5.74
N TYR A 98 1.10 13.12 4.53
CA TYR A 98 2.23 13.69 3.80
C TYR A 98 2.83 14.86 4.60
N GLN A 99 4.16 14.94 4.60
CA GLN A 99 4.91 15.95 5.32
C GLN A 99 5.34 17.04 4.35
N TYR A 100 5.14 18.30 4.75
CA TYR A 100 5.52 19.46 3.99
C TYR A 100 6.12 20.52 4.91
N LEU A 101 7.28 21.03 4.54
CA LEU A 101 7.98 22.08 5.27
C LEU A 101 8.36 23.20 4.31
N ASN A 102 7.66 24.32 4.36
CA ASN A 102 8.07 25.54 3.67
C ASN A 102 9.24 26.19 4.41
N PHE A 103 10.39 26.39 3.75
CA PHE A 103 11.58 26.91 4.42
C PHE A 103 11.46 28.39 4.79
N SER A 104 10.59 29.14 4.12
CA SER A 104 10.36 30.55 4.46
C SER A 104 9.63 30.75 5.79
N THR A 105 9.02 29.70 6.35
CA THR A 105 8.26 29.77 7.60
C THR A 105 9.06 29.34 8.83
N VAL A 106 10.24 28.75 8.63
CA VAL A 106 11.08 28.22 9.72
C VAL A 106 12.37 29.03 9.91
N LYS A 107 12.83 29.09 11.17
CA LYS A 107 14.12 29.70 11.51
C LYS A 107 15.20 28.62 11.53
N GLY A 108 16.19 28.77 10.65
CA GLY A 108 17.35 27.88 10.58
C GLY A 108 17.04 26.54 9.91
N LYS A 109 18.06 25.68 9.83
CA LYS A 109 18.04 24.44 9.03
C LYS A 109 17.71 23.19 9.84
N GLY A 110 17.31 23.30 11.10
CA GLY A 110 17.16 22.17 12.02
C GLY A 110 16.22 21.08 11.49
N ASN A 111 15.03 21.51 11.06
CA ASN A 111 13.93 20.65 10.60
C ASN A 111 14.01 20.27 9.12
N MET A 112 14.93 20.87 8.36
CA MET A 112 15.09 20.58 6.93
C MET A 112 15.71 19.20 6.74
N ARG A 113 15.21 18.46 5.76
CA ARG A 113 15.74 17.15 5.35
C ARG A 113 17.14 17.32 4.80
N LYS A 114 18.06 16.42 5.20
CA LYS A 114 19.50 16.60 4.98
C LYS A 114 20.16 15.35 4.43
N ASP A 115 21.17 15.57 3.59
CA ASP A 115 22.05 14.54 3.10
C ASP A 115 23.05 14.03 4.16
N ARG A 116 23.98 13.18 3.72
CA ARG A 116 25.06 12.63 4.56
C ARG A 116 26.02 13.68 5.13
N PHE A 117 26.08 14.85 4.52
CA PHE A 117 26.93 15.98 4.94
C PHE A 117 26.16 17.00 5.78
N LEU A 118 24.92 16.66 6.19
CA LEU A 118 24.01 17.53 6.94
C LEU A 118 23.59 18.80 6.18
N VAL A 119 23.68 18.76 4.85
CA VAL A 119 23.26 19.84 3.96
C VAL A 119 21.80 19.62 3.56
N PRO A 120 20.94 20.65 3.60
CA PRO A 120 19.57 20.54 3.10
C PRO A 120 19.53 20.01 1.66
N ILE A 121 18.63 19.06 1.40
CA ILE A 121 18.51 18.40 0.09
C ILE A 121 17.68 19.18 -0.93
N ASN A 122 16.97 20.22 -0.46
CA ASN A 122 16.16 21.14 -1.24
C ASN A 122 16.51 22.58 -0.84
N SER A 123 16.05 23.53 -1.65
CA SER A 123 16.28 24.97 -1.50
C SER A 123 15.07 25.70 -0.92
N ASP A 124 13.86 25.26 -1.26
CA ASP A 124 12.62 26.01 -1.03
C ASP A 124 11.67 25.34 -0.02
N TYR A 125 11.52 24.03 -0.11
CA TYR A 125 10.63 23.25 0.76
C TYR A 125 11.06 21.78 0.81
N ASP A 126 10.62 21.08 1.86
CA ASP A 126 10.62 19.62 1.88
C ASP A 126 9.21 19.09 1.65
N LEU A 127 9.10 18.00 0.91
CA LEU A 127 7.87 17.27 0.66
C LEU A 127 8.16 15.76 0.62
N TYR A 128 7.48 14.98 1.46
CA TYR A 128 7.72 13.54 1.55
C TYR A 128 6.57 12.76 2.20
N SER A 129 6.55 11.44 1.98
CA SER A 129 5.82 10.46 2.79
C SER A 129 6.77 9.81 3.79
N MET A 130 6.27 9.52 5.00
CA MET A 130 7.00 8.83 6.06
C MET A 130 7.10 7.31 5.86
N GLY A 131 6.75 6.83 4.67
CA GLY A 131 6.84 5.41 4.35
C GLY A 131 5.94 4.53 5.21
N LYS A 132 6.39 3.29 5.41
CA LYS A 132 5.60 2.23 6.04
C LYS A 132 5.63 2.31 7.55
N ASP A 133 6.76 2.70 8.12
CA ASP A 133 6.93 2.73 9.58
C ASP A 133 6.36 4.01 10.23
N GLY A 134 6.06 5.03 9.40
CA GLY A 134 5.46 6.30 9.84
C GLY A 134 6.40 7.15 10.70
N GLN A 135 7.69 6.82 10.72
CA GLN A 135 8.72 7.53 11.47
C GLN A 135 9.66 8.22 10.49
N SER A 136 10.21 9.37 10.88
CA SER A 136 11.16 10.08 10.04
C SER A 136 12.02 11.01 10.89
N ASN A 137 13.25 11.26 10.44
CA ASN A 137 14.18 12.22 11.01
C ASN A 137 14.78 13.08 9.90
N PRO A 138 15.14 14.36 10.15
CA PRO A 138 15.62 15.22 9.06
C PRO A 138 16.83 14.66 8.27
N PRO A 139 17.89 14.11 8.89
CA PRO A 139 18.98 13.49 8.14
C PRO A 139 18.54 12.15 7.50
N LEU A 140 18.73 12.02 6.18
CA LEU A 140 18.38 10.82 5.42
C LEU A 140 19.19 9.60 5.86
N THR A 141 20.37 9.79 6.43
CA THR A 141 21.26 8.70 6.85
C THR A 141 20.74 7.87 8.03
N VAL A 142 19.72 8.35 8.74
CA VAL A 142 19.12 7.62 9.86
C VAL A 142 18.23 6.49 9.35
N LYS A 143 18.33 5.30 9.97
CA LYS A 143 17.62 4.09 9.53
C LYS A 143 16.10 4.27 9.38
N VAL A 144 15.46 4.99 10.29
CA VAL A 144 14.00 5.25 10.26
C VAL A 144 13.57 6.19 9.14
N SER A 145 14.51 6.78 8.39
CA SER A 145 14.18 7.64 7.25
C SER A 145 14.48 7.00 5.91
N GLN A 146 14.93 5.75 5.90
CA GLN A 146 15.36 5.07 4.68
C GLN A 146 14.18 4.57 3.84
N ASP A 147 13.02 4.33 4.45
CA ASP A 147 11.77 3.97 3.76
C ASP A 147 10.90 5.19 3.41
N ASP A 148 11.31 6.40 3.79
CA ASP A 148 10.66 7.63 3.36
C ASP A 148 10.68 7.76 1.83
N ILE A 149 9.59 8.29 1.26
CA ILE A 149 9.53 8.65 -0.16
C ILE A 149 9.65 10.16 -0.22
N ILE A 150 10.76 10.64 -0.77
CA ILE A 150 11.14 12.05 -0.71
C ILE A 150 11.11 12.71 -2.08
N VAL A 151 10.83 14.00 -2.07
CA VAL A 151 11.22 14.93 -3.12
C VAL A 151 12.58 15.53 -2.74
N ALA A 152 13.55 15.46 -3.64
CA ALA A 152 14.90 15.97 -3.42
C ALA A 152 15.45 16.66 -4.68
N ASN A 153 16.53 17.42 -4.52
CA ASN A 153 17.14 18.23 -5.58
C ASN A 153 16.10 19.13 -6.27
N ASP A 154 15.28 19.81 -5.46
CA ASP A 154 14.27 20.77 -5.93
C ASP A 154 13.28 20.17 -6.95
N GLY A 155 12.92 18.88 -6.77
CA GLY A 155 11.96 18.17 -7.62
C GLY A 155 12.58 17.27 -8.68
N SER A 156 13.90 17.32 -8.89
CA SER A 156 14.57 16.47 -9.88
C SER A 156 14.61 14.99 -9.48
N TYR A 157 14.49 14.69 -8.19
CA TYR A 157 14.43 13.35 -7.65
C TYR A 157 13.13 13.14 -6.86
N ILE A 158 12.40 12.07 -7.17
CA ILE A 158 11.24 11.63 -6.39
C ILE A 158 11.31 10.12 -6.27
N GLY A 159 11.54 9.62 -5.05
CA GLY A 159 11.78 8.20 -4.81
C GLY A 159 12.13 7.88 -3.36
N LEU A 160 12.53 6.64 -3.11
CA LEU A 160 12.95 6.19 -1.78
C LEU A 160 14.19 6.95 -1.30
N ALA A 161 14.19 7.39 -0.05
CA ALA A 161 15.34 8.04 0.57
C ALA A 161 16.59 7.14 0.58
N ALA A 162 16.42 5.82 0.72
CA ALA A 162 17.54 4.87 0.63
C ALA A 162 18.25 4.82 -0.74
N SER A 163 17.62 5.34 -1.80
CA SER A 163 18.14 5.33 -3.18
C SER A 163 18.63 6.71 -3.65
N PHE A 164 18.62 7.71 -2.75
CA PHE A 164 19.11 9.06 -2.99
C PHE A 164 20.57 9.21 -2.56
#